data_AF-A0A943JVW6-F1
#
_entry.id   AF-A0A943JVW6-F1
#
_cell.length_a   1.000
_cell.length_b   1.000
_cell.length_c   1.000
_cell.angle_alpha   90.00
_cell.angle_beta   90.00
_cell.angle_gamma   90.00
#
_symmetry.space_group_name_H-M   'P 1'
#
loop_
_entity.id
_entity.type
_entity.pdbx_description
1 polymer ?
#
loop_
_entity_poly.entity_id
_entity_poly.type
_entity_poly.pdbx_seq_one_letter_code
_entity_poly.pdbx_strand_id
1 'polypeptide(L)'
;MAIGLPKVDVIFTGLANTAVVRSGRGIACLIINDNTGIDTLELNDNTGMDTLELSKTKKENVVNEEDLKVKSVITEDKILKQYKGFTEVEKTDYAEENYKIIEDVFLTEINKLYVIKIPNDKTFDDIKPFIKKDINWIAYIGETREEQKKLADFVKLENKLRSKRLKAICYNLQGAEADDMHIVNFVNASVIKADGKSLVGYKYLGRLLGVLAGCRMDMSVTYNIVSDLNSVEQIGDTDAINEAIGKGKFVLINDDDG
;
A
#
# COMPACT_ATOMS: atom_id res chain seq x y z
N MET A 1 -49.15 -26.23 -2.80
CA MET A 1 -47.92 -25.57 -2.31
C MET A 1 -47.13 -25.12 -3.53
N ALA A 2 -47.05 -23.81 -3.78
CA ALA A 2 -46.27 -23.29 -4.91
C ALA A 2 -44.78 -23.41 -4.58
N ILE A 3 -44.06 -24.25 -5.33
CA ILE A 3 -42.60 -24.32 -5.30
C ILE A 3 -42.10 -23.06 -5.98
N GLY A 4 -41.57 -22.11 -5.20
CA GLY A 4 -41.01 -20.86 -5.72
C GLY A 4 -39.84 -21.16 -6.66
N LEU A 5 -39.90 -20.64 -7.90
CA LEU A 5 -38.77 -20.68 -8.83
C LEU A 5 -37.55 -20.01 -8.16
N PRO A 6 -36.41 -20.70 -8.04
CA PRO A 6 -35.16 -20.05 -7.66
C PRO A 6 -34.78 -19.01 -8.72
N LYS A 7 -34.74 -17.73 -8.35
CA LYS A 7 -34.21 -16.67 -9.22
C LYS A 7 -32.68 -16.78 -9.25
N VAL A 8 -32.11 -17.56 -10.16
CA VAL A 8 -30.65 -17.72 -10.29
C VAL A 8 -30.05 -17.00 -11.51
N ASP A 9 -30.84 -16.57 -12.50
CA ASP A 9 -30.29 -16.13 -13.80
C ASP A 9 -30.13 -14.61 -14.04
N VAL A 10 -30.51 -13.74 -13.10
CA VAL A 10 -30.35 -12.26 -13.26
C VAL A 10 -29.11 -11.71 -12.54
N ILE A 11 -28.52 -12.47 -11.61
CA ILE A 11 -27.35 -12.04 -10.83
C ILE A 11 -26.06 -12.16 -11.66
N PHE A 12 -25.94 -13.17 -12.54
CA PHE A 12 -24.74 -13.40 -13.34
C PHE A 12 -24.46 -12.30 -14.36
N THR A 13 -25.47 -11.79 -15.06
CA THR A 13 -25.31 -10.70 -16.04
C THR A 13 -24.89 -9.38 -15.37
N GLY A 14 -25.45 -9.08 -14.18
CA GLY A 14 -25.04 -7.94 -13.36
C GLY A 14 -23.60 -8.06 -12.85
N LEU A 15 -23.20 -9.24 -12.37
CA LEU A 15 -21.83 -9.50 -11.94
C LEU A 15 -20.83 -9.45 -13.10
N ALA A 16 -21.22 -9.86 -14.31
CA ALA A 16 -20.36 -9.79 -15.50
C ALA A 16 -20.11 -8.34 -15.95
N ASN A 17 -21.17 -7.52 -16.05
CA ASN A 17 -21.02 -6.10 -16.42
C ASN A 17 -20.22 -5.33 -15.37
N THR A 18 -20.50 -5.56 -14.08
CA THR A 18 -19.71 -4.96 -13.00
C THR A 18 -18.29 -5.54 -12.92
N ALA A 19 -18.03 -6.75 -13.45
CA ALA A 19 -16.68 -7.31 -13.50
C ALA A 19 -15.75 -6.53 -14.43
N VAL A 20 -16.25 -6.06 -15.57
CA VAL A 20 -15.47 -5.23 -16.48
C VAL A 20 -15.14 -3.88 -15.83
N VAL A 21 -16.15 -3.21 -15.25
CA VAL A 21 -15.96 -1.90 -14.61
C VAL A 21 -15.06 -1.98 -13.38
N ARG A 22 -15.24 -3.01 -12.53
CA ARG A 22 -14.39 -3.22 -11.35
C ARG A 22 -12.98 -3.67 -11.72
N SER A 23 -12.77 -4.17 -12.94
CA SER A 23 -11.44 -4.61 -13.37
C SER A 23 -10.51 -3.44 -13.65
N GLY A 24 -11.03 -2.34 -14.22
CA GLY A 24 -10.24 -1.14 -14.53
C GLY A 24 -10.06 -0.18 -13.37
N ARG A 25 -10.65 -0.49 -12.21
CA ARG A 25 -10.60 0.34 -11.02
C ARG A 25 -10.43 -0.58 -9.81
N GLY A 26 -9.20 -1.01 -9.58
CA GLY A 26 -8.85 -1.82 -8.42
C GLY A 26 -8.89 -1.04 -7.11
N ILE A 27 -8.88 -1.78 -6.00
CA ILE A 27 -8.74 -1.26 -4.64
C ILE A 27 -7.27 -1.40 -4.25
N ALA A 28 -6.64 -0.27 -3.90
CA ALA A 28 -5.24 -0.21 -3.53
C ALA A 28 -5.05 0.07 -2.03
N CYS A 29 -3.91 -0.37 -1.49
CA CYS A 29 -3.46 -0.04 -0.15
C CYS A 29 -2.01 0.42 -0.18
N LEU A 30 -1.76 1.62 0.32
CA LEU A 30 -0.44 2.21 0.44
C LEU A 30 -0.08 2.26 1.93
N ILE A 31 1.04 1.64 2.29
CA ILE A 31 1.63 1.73 3.62
C ILE A 31 2.78 2.73 3.55
N ILE A 32 2.83 3.67 4.49
CA ILE A 32 3.84 4.72 4.58
C ILE A 32 4.36 4.85 6.01
N ASN A 33 5.62 5.23 6.16
CA ASN A 33 6.15 5.66 7.45
C ASN A 33 5.81 7.15 7.64
N ASP A 34 4.96 7.45 8.63
CA ASP A 34 4.48 8.81 8.89
C ASP A 34 3.99 8.95 10.34
N ASN A 35 4.25 10.10 10.96
CA ASN A 35 3.76 10.46 12.29
C ASN A 35 2.81 11.68 12.26
N THR A 36 2.63 12.29 11.08
CA THR A 36 1.82 13.49 10.92
C THR A 36 0.37 13.21 11.30
N GLY A 37 -0.22 14.07 12.13
CA GLY A 37 -1.59 13.92 12.62
C GLY A 37 -1.82 12.72 13.53
N ILE A 38 -0.76 12.07 14.01
CA ILE A 38 -0.83 11.07 15.08
C ILE A 38 -0.50 11.82 16.38
N ASP A 39 -1.52 12.29 17.09
CA ASP A 39 -1.33 12.90 18.41
C ASP A 39 -0.67 11.87 19.34
N THR A 40 0.63 12.06 19.59
CA THR A 40 1.33 11.50 20.73
C THR A 40 0.80 12.22 21.95
N LEU A 41 0.01 11.52 22.77
CA LEU A 41 -0.25 11.97 24.14
C LEU A 41 1.08 11.88 24.90
N GLU A 42 1.85 12.97 24.92
CA GLU A 42 2.94 13.11 25.87
C GLU A 42 2.30 13.35 27.24
N LEU A 43 2.41 12.36 28.12
CA LEU A 43 2.15 12.57 29.54
C LEU A 43 3.28 13.45 30.08
N ASN A 44 3.07 14.76 30.04
CA ASN A 44 3.97 15.69 30.71
C ASN A 44 3.73 15.58 32.22
N ASP A 45 4.55 14.79 32.90
CA ASP A 45 4.69 14.91 34.34
C ASP A 45 5.06 16.37 34.64
N ASN A 46 4.23 17.03 35.45
CA ASN A 46 4.33 18.42 35.93
C ASN A 46 3.44 19.45 35.21
N THR A 47 2.14 19.44 35.53
CA THR A 47 1.47 20.56 36.25
C THR A 47 0.02 20.19 36.53
N GLY A 48 -0.47 20.59 37.70
CA GLY A 48 -1.68 20.05 38.32
C GLY A 48 -2.97 20.18 37.50
N MET A 49 -3.71 19.07 37.48
CA MET A 49 -5.17 18.99 37.62
C MET A 49 -6.04 19.52 36.46
N ASP A 50 -6.47 18.61 35.57
CA ASP A 50 -7.90 18.41 35.32
C ASP A 50 -8.22 16.91 35.12
N THR A 51 -8.74 16.31 36.19
CA THR A 51 -9.18 14.92 36.27
C THR A 51 -10.66 14.84 35.87
N LEU A 52 -10.98 14.74 34.58
CA LEU A 52 -12.36 14.39 34.19
C LEU A 52 -12.57 13.65 32.86
N GLU A 53 -11.61 12.87 32.36
CA GLU A 53 -11.93 11.80 31.37
C GLU A 53 -11.25 10.45 31.66
N LEU A 54 -10.74 10.23 32.89
CA LEU A 54 -10.17 8.95 33.35
C LEU A 54 -11.06 8.17 34.34
N SER A 55 -12.35 8.52 34.49
CA SER A 55 -13.22 7.91 35.50
C SER A 55 -14.16 6.79 35.00
N LYS A 56 -14.21 6.48 33.70
CA LYS A 56 -15.11 5.42 33.17
C LYS A 56 -14.48 4.04 32.97
N THR A 57 -13.17 3.87 33.19
CA THR A 57 -12.49 2.56 33.02
C THR A 57 -11.44 2.31 34.10
N LYS A 58 -11.74 2.61 35.37
CA LYS A 58 -10.79 2.48 36.49
C LYS A 58 -11.30 1.68 37.68
N LYS A 59 -12.17 0.69 37.45
CA LYS A 59 -12.48 -0.34 38.46
C LYS A 59 -12.25 -1.72 37.86
N GLU A 60 -11.00 -2.17 37.96
CA GLU A 60 -10.58 -3.47 38.48
C GLU A 60 -9.18 -3.81 37.98
N ASN A 61 -8.34 -4.26 38.91
CA ASN A 61 -7.01 -4.85 38.77
C ASN A 61 -5.78 -3.94 38.93
N VAL A 62 -5.15 -4.17 40.08
CA VAL A 62 -3.83 -3.77 40.58
C VAL A 62 -2.74 -4.29 39.65
N VAL A 63 -1.82 -3.43 39.19
CA VAL A 63 -0.50 -3.89 38.70
C VAL A 63 0.58 -2.85 39.03
N ASN A 64 1.79 -3.36 39.34
CA ASN A 64 2.96 -2.70 39.91
C ASN A 64 3.65 -1.67 38.97
N GLU A 65 4.44 -0.77 39.57
CA GLU A 65 5.07 0.41 38.92
C GLU A 65 6.09 0.11 37.80
N GLU A 66 6.42 -1.14 37.48
CA GLU A 66 7.30 -1.51 36.35
C GLU A 66 6.56 -1.60 34.99
N ASP A 67 5.23 -1.50 34.97
CA ASP A 67 4.42 -1.55 33.74
C ASP A 67 4.23 -0.19 33.02
N LEU A 68 4.95 0.86 33.43
CA LEU A 68 4.84 2.22 32.89
C LEU A 68 5.62 2.48 31.58
N LYS A 69 5.74 1.46 30.71
CA LYS A 69 5.85 1.74 29.27
C LYS A 69 4.44 1.75 28.72
N VAL A 70 3.83 2.93 28.64
CA VAL A 70 2.60 3.13 27.87
C VAL A 70 2.90 2.71 26.43
N LYS A 71 2.61 1.46 26.08
CA LYS A 71 2.51 1.04 24.69
C LYS A 71 1.42 1.93 24.10
N SER A 72 1.83 2.93 23.33
CA SER A 72 0.96 3.73 22.48
C SER A 72 -0.05 2.77 21.82
N VAL A 73 -1.31 2.83 22.26
CA VAL A 73 -2.39 2.01 21.71
C VAL A 73 -2.68 2.58 20.34
N ILE A 74 -2.28 1.86 19.29
CA ILE A 74 -2.60 2.23 17.92
C ILE A 74 -4.09 1.95 17.72
N THR A 75 -4.87 2.99 17.47
CA THR A 75 -6.28 2.86 17.08
C THR A 75 -6.39 3.00 15.56
N GLU A 76 -7.21 2.17 14.92
CA GLU A 76 -7.40 2.14 13.46
C GLU A 76 -7.65 3.54 12.88
N ASP A 77 -8.50 4.32 13.54
CA ASP A 77 -8.94 5.65 13.09
C ASP A 77 -7.81 6.67 12.97
N LYS A 78 -6.69 6.45 13.68
CA LYS A 78 -5.52 7.35 13.65
C LYS A 78 -4.54 7.01 12.53
N ILE A 79 -4.47 5.75 12.14
CA ILE A 79 -3.45 5.27 11.19
C ILE A 79 -4.00 4.90 9.82
N LEU A 80 -5.28 4.56 9.71
CA LEU A 80 -5.93 4.16 8.48
C LEU A 80 -6.87 5.26 7.99
N LYS A 81 -6.62 5.76 6.79
CA LYS A 81 -7.55 6.62 6.05
C LYS A 81 -7.94 5.97 4.73
N GLN A 82 -9.17 6.23 4.29
CA GLN A 82 -9.71 5.72 3.03
C GLN A 82 -10.10 6.90 2.15
N TYR A 83 -9.67 6.87 0.89
CA TYR A 83 -9.96 7.90 -0.09
C TYR A 83 -10.53 7.30 -1.37
N LYS A 84 -11.56 7.93 -1.94
CA LYS A 84 -12.09 7.59 -3.27
C LYS A 84 -11.44 8.39 -4.39
N GLY A 85 -10.82 9.51 -4.05
CA GLY A 85 -10.10 10.38 -4.98
C GLY A 85 -9.17 11.32 -4.23
N PHE A 86 -8.23 11.92 -4.97
CA PHE A 86 -7.21 12.79 -4.39
C PHE A 86 -7.76 14.06 -3.73
N THR A 87 -8.92 14.55 -4.15
CA THR A 87 -9.57 15.73 -3.57
C THR A 87 -9.98 15.56 -2.11
N GLU A 88 -10.04 14.32 -1.61
CA GLU A 88 -10.35 14.00 -0.21
C GLU A 88 -9.08 13.97 0.68
N VAL A 89 -7.89 14.13 0.09
CA VAL A 89 -6.61 14.02 0.79
C VAL A 89 -6.14 15.39 1.26
N GLU A 90 -6.07 15.58 2.57
CA GLU A 90 -5.59 16.82 3.17
C GLU A 90 -4.06 16.80 3.29
N LYS A 91 -3.38 17.86 2.82
CA LYS A 91 -1.91 17.95 2.90
C LYS A 91 -1.41 17.94 4.34
N THR A 92 -2.19 18.47 5.28
CA THR A 92 -1.82 18.55 6.71
C THR A 92 -1.79 17.19 7.41
N ASP A 93 -2.36 16.15 6.79
CA ASP A 93 -2.40 14.81 7.38
C ASP A 93 -1.12 14.00 7.15
N TYR A 94 -0.22 14.48 6.30
CA TYR A 94 0.93 13.71 5.82
C TYR A 94 2.18 14.57 5.74
N ALA A 95 3.34 13.93 5.89
CA ALA A 95 4.60 14.54 5.51
C ALA A 95 4.57 14.88 4.01
N GLU A 96 5.27 15.94 3.61
CA GLU A 96 5.22 16.45 2.22
C GLU A 96 5.58 15.38 1.18
N GLU A 97 6.59 14.56 1.46
CA GLU A 97 6.98 13.45 0.59
C GLU A 97 5.88 12.40 0.45
N ASN A 98 5.24 12.01 1.56
CA ASN A 98 4.17 11.01 1.57
C ASN A 98 2.92 11.53 0.86
N TYR A 99 2.58 12.82 1.04
CA TYR A 99 1.50 13.46 0.31
C TYR A 99 1.70 13.38 -1.20
N LYS A 100 2.93 13.63 -1.67
CA LYS A 100 3.28 13.50 -3.10
C LYS A 100 3.19 12.06 -3.61
N ILE A 101 3.57 11.08 -2.81
CA ILE A 101 3.39 9.66 -3.19
C ILE A 101 1.89 9.32 -3.31
N ILE A 102 1.05 9.83 -2.41
CA ILE A 102 -0.41 9.64 -2.49
C ILE A 102 -0.98 10.31 -3.75
N GLU A 103 -0.53 11.53 -4.08
CA GLU A 103 -0.88 12.21 -5.33
C GLU A 103 -0.52 11.35 -6.55
N ASP A 104 0.69 10.79 -6.58
CA ASP A 104 1.17 9.95 -7.68
C ASP A 104 0.32 8.67 -7.88
N VAL A 105 -0.19 8.07 -6.79
CA VAL A 105 -1.11 6.91 -6.88
C VAL A 105 -2.37 7.29 -7.67
N PHE A 106 -2.88 8.50 -7.46
CA PHE A 106 -4.11 9.00 -8.08
C PHE A 106 -3.93 9.58 -9.49
N LEU A 107 -2.70 9.60 -10.04
CA LEU A 107 -2.48 9.87 -11.47
C LEU A 107 -3.13 8.80 -12.38
N THR A 108 -3.55 7.68 -11.79
CA THR A 108 -4.37 6.66 -12.45
C THR A 108 -5.69 6.51 -11.70
N GLU A 109 -6.78 6.33 -12.43
CA GLU A 109 -8.09 6.11 -11.83
C GLU A 109 -8.15 4.76 -11.11
N ILE A 110 -8.36 4.80 -9.80
CA ILE A 110 -8.61 3.62 -8.95
C ILE A 110 -10.01 3.70 -8.34
N ASN A 111 -10.47 2.62 -7.70
CA ASN A 111 -11.77 2.63 -7.01
C ASN A 111 -11.69 3.36 -5.67
N LYS A 112 -10.66 3.01 -4.89
CA LYS A 112 -10.33 3.63 -3.61
C LYS A 112 -8.91 3.27 -3.21
N LEU A 113 -8.32 4.13 -2.38
CA LEU A 113 -7.03 3.95 -1.74
C LEU A 113 -7.23 3.86 -0.23
N TYR A 114 -6.67 2.82 0.38
CA TYR A 114 -6.39 2.80 1.81
C TYR A 114 -4.97 3.29 2.05
N VAL A 115 -4.80 4.27 2.92
CA VAL A 115 -3.48 4.74 3.36
C VAL A 115 -3.30 4.34 4.83
N ILE A 116 -2.29 3.52 5.11
CA ILE A 116 -1.93 3.09 6.45
C ILE A 116 -0.60 3.73 6.84
N LYS A 117 -0.60 4.47 7.95
CA LYS A 117 0.60 5.07 8.54
C LYS A 117 1.24 4.08 9.51
N ILE A 118 2.56 3.94 9.43
CA ILE A 118 3.39 3.32 10.45
C ILE A 118 4.09 4.46 11.21
N PRO A 119 3.74 4.68 12.49
CA PRO A 119 4.49 5.58 13.35
C PRO A 119 5.92 5.11 13.58
N ASN A 120 6.84 6.03 13.91
CA ASN A 120 8.28 5.73 14.11
C ASN A 120 8.58 4.70 15.20
N ASP A 121 7.70 4.58 16.21
CA ASP A 121 7.84 3.62 17.31
C ASP A 121 7.24 2.24 16.99
N LYS A 122 6.69 2.05 15.78
CA LYS A 122 5.97 0.86 15.35
C LYS A 122 6.61 0.22 14.14
N THR A 123 6.12 -0.97 13.82
CA THR A 123 6.60 -1.77 12.71
C THR A 123 5.45 -2.25 11.85
N PHE A 124 5.78 -2.84 10.70
CA PHE A 124 4.81 -3.49 9.82
C PHE A 124 3.92 -4.51 10.57
N ASP A 125 4.48 -5.22 11.55
CA ASP A 125 3.75 -6.23 12.32
C ASP A 125 2.58 -5.64 13.12
N ASP A 126 2.73 -4.41 13.62
CA ASP A 126 1.71 -3.71 14.38
C ASP A 126 0.53 -3.27 13.51
N ILE A 127 0.76 -3.02 12.21
CA ILE A 127 -0.29 -2.53 11.30
C ILE A 127 -1.02 -3.62 10.53
N LYS A 128 -0.48 -4.86 10.50
CA LYS A 128 -1.09 -6.01 9.80
C LYS A 128 -2.58 -6.20 10.07
N PRO A 129 -3.08 -6.07 11.32
CA PRO A 129 -4.50 -6.29 11.60
C PRO A 129 -5.45 -5.29 10.93
N PHE A 130 -4.95 -4.11 10.55
CA PHE A 130 -5.76 -3.04 9.96
C PHE A 130 -5.84 -3.12 8.42
N ILE A 131 -5.08 -4.04 7.80
CA ILE A 131 -5.12 -4.25 6.35
C ILE A 131 -6.46 -4.88 5.97
N LYS A 132 -7.23 -4.18 5.13
CA LYS A 132 -8.58 -4.60 4.73
C LYS A 132 -8.59 -5.78 3.75
N LYS A 133 -9.60 -6.64 3.89
CA LYS A 133 -9.72 -7.90 3.13
C LYS A 133 -10.28 -7.74 1.72
N ASP A 134 -10.66 -6.55 1.32
CA ASP A 134 -11.19 -6.26 -0.02
C ASP A 134 -10.17 -5.63 -0.97
N ILE A 135 -8.97 -5.29 -0.46
CA ILE A 135 -7.84 -4.78 -1.23
C ILE A 135 -7.39 -5.78 -2.31
N ASN A 136 -7.07 -5.26 -3.50
CA ASN A 136 -6.49 -6.03 -4.62
C ASN A 136 -4.97 -5.90 -4.68
N TRP A 137 -4.46 -4.69 -4.46
CA TRP A 137 -3.04 -4.35 -4.57
C TRP A 137 -2.53 -3.64 -3.31
N ILE A 138 -1.32 -3.98 -2.87
CA ILE A 138 -0.67 -3.34 -1.74
C ILE A 138 0.78 -2.97 -2.06
N ALA A 139 1.24 -1.84 -1.56
CA ALA A 139 2.65 -1.46 -1.57
C ALA A 139 3.04 -0.84 -0.23
N TYR A 140 4.29 -1.05 0.18
CA TYR A 140 4.87 -0.42 1.36
C TYR A 140 6.04 0.45 0.93
N ILE A 141 6.01 1.74 1.27
CA ILE A 141 7.13 2.67 1.09
C ILE A 141 8.15 2.48 2.22
N GLY A 142 8.60 1.23 2.39
CA GLY A 142 9.69 0.85 3.28
C GLY A 142 11.01 0.91 2.52
N GLU A 143 12.04 1.48 3.14
CA GLU A 143 13.35 1.67 2.52
C GLU A 143 14.14 0.36 2.48
N THR A 144 13.97 -0.50 3.48
CA THR A 144 14.82 -1.67 3.66
C THR A 144 14.27 -2.92 2.96
N ARG A 145 15.17 -3.80 2.49
CA ARG A 145 14.75 -5.10 1.92
C ARG A 145 13.97 -5.96 2.91
N GLU A 146 14.33 -5.91 4.20
CA GLU A 146 13.65 -6.69 5.25
C GLU A 146 12.19 -6.24 5.42
N GLU A 147 11.91 -4.95 5.33
CA GLU A 147 10.55 -4.41 5.31
C GLU A 147 9.75 -4.90 4.11
N GLN A 148 10.37 -4.86 2.93
CA GLN A 148 9.76 -5.36 1.69
C GLN A 148 9.49 -6.87 1.78
N LYS A 149 10.39 -7.62 2.41
CA LYS A 149 10.25 -9.05 2.65
C LYS A 149 9.09 -9.34 3.61
N LYS A 150 8.92 -8.55 4.68
CA LYS A 150 7.78 -8.68 5.60
C LYS A 150 6.44 -8.50 4.87
N LEU A 151 6.35 -7.55 3.93
CA LEU A 151 5.17 -7.38 3.09
C LEU A 151 4.93 -8.60 2.20
N ALA A 152 5.98 -9.10 1.52
CA ALA A 152 5.87 -10.26 0.65
C ALA A 152 5.42 -11.51 1.42
N ASP A 153 6.05 -11.81 2.56
CA ASP A 153 5.70 -12.95 3.40
C ASP A 153 4.26 -12.86 3.92
N PHE A 154 3.81 -11.65 4.29
CA PHE A 154 2.43 -11.41 4.67
C PHE A 154 1.46 -11.74 3.53
N VAL A 155 1.72 -11.25 2.32
CA VAL A 155 0.86 -11.53 1.16
C VAL A 155 0.82 -13.01 0.80
N LYS A 156 1.97 -13.69 0.82
CA LYS A 156 2.07 -15.15 0.59
C LYS A 156 1.24 -15.93 1.61
N LEU A 157 1.31 -15.56 2.89
CA LEU A 157 0.55 -16.22 3.96
C LEU A 157 -0.95 -15.93 3.83
N GLU A 158 -1.32 -14.67 3.65
CA GLU A 158 -2.70 -14.20 3.62
C GLU A 158 -3.46 -14.81 2.42
N ASN A 159 -2.79 -15.02 1.27
CA ASN A 159 -3.36 -15.64 0.09
C ASN A 159 -3.68 -17.13 0.23
N LYS A 160 -3.17 -17.81 1.27
CA LYS A 160 -3.58 -19.19 1.60
C LYS A 160 -5.01 -19.25 2.15
N LEU A 161 -5.47 -18.16 2.76
CA LEU A 161 -6.75 -18.10 3.47
C LEU A 161 -7.81 -17.26 2.75
N ARG A 162 -7.39 -16.27 1.95
CA ARG A 162 -8.33 -15.40 1.24
C ARG A 162 -8.97 -16.11 0.06
N SER A 163 -10.20 -15.73 -0.29
CA SER A 163 -10.82 -16.09 -1.57
C SER A 163 -10.43 -15.09 -2.67
N LYS A 164 -10.29 -13.81 -2.32
CA LYS A 164 -9.78 -12.75 -3.21
C LYS A 164 -8.29 -12.56 -2.97
N ARG A 165 -7.47 -12.98 -3.95
CA ARG A 165 -6.00 -12.91 -3.86
C ARG A 165 -5.52 -11.45 -3.85
N LEU A 166 -4.70 -11.13 -2.86
CA LEU A 166 -3.96 -9.88 -2.73
C LEU A 166 -2.68 -9.97 -3.56
N LYS A 167 -2.26 -8.87 -4.18
CA LYS A 167 -0.96 -8.75 -4.86
C LYS A 167 -0.15 -7.64 -4.21
N ALA A 168 1.16 -7.86 -4.08
CA ALA A 168 2.08 -6.85 -3.55
C ALA A 168 3.01 -6.34 -4.65
N ILE A 169 3.32 -5.06 -4.56
CA ILE A 169 4.50 -4.49 -5.24
C ILE A 169 5.56 -4.31 -4.16
N CYS A 170 6.65 -5.03 -4.32
CA CYS A 170 7.79 -5.03 -3.42
C CYS A 170 9.01 -4.49 -4.16
N TYR A 171 10.01 -4.04 -3.40
CA TYR A 171 11.23 -3.49 -3.95
C TYR A 171 12.46 -4.36 -3.63
N ASN A 172 13.23 -4.67 -4.66
CA ASN A 172 14.55 -5.27 -4.61
C ASN A 172 14.68 -6.54 -3.76
N LEU A 173 13.64 -7.40 -3.78
CA LEU A 173 13.66 -8.73 -3.18
C LEU A 173 14.60 -9.67 -3.95
N GLN A 174 15.14 -10.66 -3.24
CA GLN A 174 16.13 -11.60 -3.80
C GLN A 174 15.64 -13.05 -3.76
N GLY A 175 15.89 -13.80 -4.84
CA GLY A 175 15.63 -15.24 -4.91
C GLY A 175 14.23 -15.63 -4.41
N ALA A 176 14.18 -16.54 -3.44
CA ALA A 176 12.94 -17.08 -2.88
C ALA A 176 12.05 -16.03 -2.18
N GLU A 177 12.58 -14.85 -1.83
CA GLU A 177 11.78 -13.75 -1.27
C GLU A 177 10.73 -13.27 -2.29
N ALA A 178 11.10 -13.19 -3.57
CA ALA A 178 10.23 -12.73 -4.65
C ALA A 178 9.44 -13.86 -5.34
N ASP A 179 9.82 -15.12 -5.13
CA ASP A 179 9.29 -16.28 -5.86
C ASP A 179 7.85 -16.63 -5.42
N ASP A 180 6.88 -15.85 -5.91
CA ASP A 180 5.44 -16.09 -5.79
C ASP A 180 4.67 -15.24 -6.82
N MET A 181 3.67 -15.82 -7.49
CA MET A 181 2.88 -15.16 -8.54
C MET A 181 2.11 -13.89 -8.09
N HIS A 182 1.98 -13.67 -6.79
CA HIS A 182 1.31 -12.51 -6.21
C HIS A 182 2.28 -11.37 -5.88
N ILE A 183 3.58 -11.54 -6.11
CA ILE A 183 4.62 -10.56 -5.79
C ILE A 183 5.19 -9.98 -7.09
N VAL A 184 5.11 -8.66 -7.22
CA VAL A 184 5.76 -7.90 -8.28
C VAL A 184 7.02 -7.28 -7.68
N ASN A 185 8.20 -7.71 -8.16
CA ASN A 185 9.49 -7.28 -7.62
C ASN A 185 10.13 -6.18 -8.47
N PHE A 186 9.89 -4.92 -8.09
CA PHE A 186 10.49 -3.75 -8.76
C PHE A 186 11.95 -3.56 -8.33
N VAL A 187 12.83 -3.20 -9.26
CA VAL A 187 14.29 -3.29 -9.05
C VAL A 187 15.11 -2.12 -9.60
N ASN A 188 14.53 -1.16 -10.34
CA ASN A 188 15.28 0.03 -10.75
C ASN A 188 15.69 0.87 -9.53
N ALA A 189 16.96 1.22 -9.44
CA ALA A 189 17.52 1.87 -8.26
C ALA A 189 17.01 3.32 -8.09
N SER A 190 16.82 4.03 -9.20
CA SER A 190 16.31 5.40 -9.20
C SER A 190 15.48 5.71 -10.46
N VAL A 191 14.63 6.73 -10.33
CA VAL A 191 13.82 7.30 -11.41
C VAL A 191 13.99 8.81 -11.44
N ILE A 192 13.89 9.42 -12.62
CA ILE A 192 13.89 10.87 -12.81
C ILE A 192 12.50 11.28 -13.29
N LYS A 193 11.79 12.04 -12.44
CA LYS A 193 10.45 12.55 -12.76
C LYS A 193 10.50 13.59 -13.89
N ALA A 194 9.34 13.84 -14.50
CA ALA A 194 9.17 14.85 -15.54
C ALA A 194 9.62 16.26 -15.09
N ASP A 195 9.52 16.57 -13.79
CA ASP A 195 10.00 17.82 -13.20
C ASP A 195 11.53 17.86 -12.94
N GLY A 196 12.26 16.82 -13.36
CA GLY A 196 13.71 16.68 -13.21
C GLY A 196 14.16 16.16 -11.84
N LYS A 197 13.25 15.91 -10.89
CA LYS A 197 13.62 15.40 -9.57
C LYS A 197 13.96 13.92 -9.63
N SER A 198 15.10 13.56 -9.04
CA SER A 198 15.49 12.17 -8.82
C SER A 198 14.80 11.61 -7.58
N LEU A 199 14.27 10.38 -7.70
CA LEU A 199 13.69 9.61 -6.62
C LEU A 199 14.33 8.23 -6.56
N VAL A 200 14.54 7.72 -5.34
CA VAL A 200 14.96 6.33 -5.14
C VAL A 200 13.80 5.39 -5.50
N GLY A 201 14.11 4.23 -6.09
CA GLY A 201 13.13 3.30 -6.65
C GLY A 201 11.98 2.91 -5.71
N TYR A 202 12.26 2.67 -4.42
CA TYR A 202 11.21 2.29 -3.46
C TYR A 202 10.16 3.40 -3.24
N LYS A 203 10.53 4.68 -3.38
CA LYS A 203 9.57 5.80 -3.28
C LYS A 203 8.61 5.81 -4.47
N TYR A 204 9.01 5.23 -5.60
CA TYR A 204 8.19 5.15 -6.80
C TYR A 204 7.13 4.04 -6.77
N LEU A 205 7.15 3.16 -5.76
CA LEU A 205 6.17 2.09 -5.61
C LEU A 205 4.72 2.61 -5.52
N GLY A 206 4.49 3.81 -4.97
CA GLY A 206 3.14 4.41 -4.92
C GLY A 206 2.57 4.69 -6.30
N ARG A 207 3.39 5.22 -7.21
CA ARG A 207 2.98 5.43 -8.60
C ARG A 207 2.66 4.10 -9.29
N LEU A 208 3.54 3.11 -9.15
CA LEU A 208 3.32 1.75 -9.69
C LEU A 208 2.08 1.08 -9.10
N LEU A 209 1.77 1.34 -7.83
CA LEU A 209 0.55 0.88 -7.17
C LEU A 209 -0.70 1.41 -7.89
N GLY A 210 -0.72 2.69 -8.24
CA GLY A 210 -1.78 3.29 -9.05
C GLY A 210 -1.90 2.64 -10.43
N VAL A 211 -0.78 2.51 -11.15
CA VAL A 211 -0.75 1.90 -12.50
C VAL A 211 -1.29 0.47 -12.49
N LEU A 212 -0.81 -0.39 -11.57
CA LEU A 212 -1.21 -1.79 -11.51
C LEU A 212 -2.65 -1.97 -10.99
N ALA A 213 -3.09 -1.12 -10.06
CA ALA A 213 -4.46 -1.16 -9.57
C ALA A 213 -5.48 -0.63 -10.60
N GLY A 214 -5.10 0.32 -11.45
CA GLY A 214 -5.93 0.82 -12.55
C GLY A 214 -5.87 -0.02 -13.83
N CYS A 215 -4.99 -1.02 -13.91
CA CYS A 215 -4.86 -1.86 -15.10
C CYS A 215 -6.10 -2.74 -15.29
N ARG A 216 -6.83 -2.51 -16.38
CA ARG A 216 -7.99 -3.31 -16.77
C ARG A 216 -7.59 -4.76 -17.07
N MET A 217 -8.54 -5.69 -16.92
CA MET A 217 -8.31 -7.12 -17.19
C MET A 217 -8.00 -7.45 -18.66
N ASP A 218 -8.34 -6.56 -19.60
CA ASP A 218 -8.08 -6.71 -21.03
C ASP A 218 -6.77 -6.06 -21.49
N MET A 219 -5.98 -5.51 -20.55
CA MET A 219 -4.74 -4.79 -20.83
C MET A 219 -3.56 -5.40 -20.07
N SER A 220 -2.35 -5.19 -20.60
CA SER A 220 -1.09 -5.42 -19.90
C SER A 220 -0.39 -4.09 -19.63
N VAL A 221 0.51 -4.09 -18.65
CA VAL A 221 1.43 -2.97 -18.40
C VAL A 221 2.78 -3.12 -19.12
N THR A 222 2.96 -4.17 -19.92
CA THR A 222 4.15 -4.36 -20.76
C THR A 222 4.26 -3.21 -21.77
N TYR A 223 5.42 -2.55 -21.84
CA TYR A 223 5.66 -1.36 -22.68
C TYR A 223 4.67 -0.21 -22.44
N ASN A 224 4.04 -0.16 -21.26
CA ASN A 224 3.21 1.00 -20.90
C ASN A 224 4.10 2.23 -20.68
N ILE A 225 3.79 3.32 -21.35
CA ILE A 225 4.53 4.58 -21.23
C ILE A 225 4.10 5.28 -19.94
N VAL A 226 5.07 5.55 -19.07
CA VAL A 226 4.83 6.25 -17.80
C VAL A 226 5.25 7.70 -17.97
N SER A 227 4.31 8.54 -18.43
CA SER A 227 4.55 9.93 -18.86
C SER A 227 4.99 10.88 -17.75
N ASP A 228 4.93 10.46 -16.49
CA ASP A 228 5.41 11.22 -15.34
C ASP A 228 6.92 11.07 -15.07
N LEU A 229 7.63 10.28 -15.91
CA LEU A 229 9.09 10.12 -15.88
C LEU A 229 9.76 10.67 -17.14
N ASN A 230 10.95 11.23 -16.96
CA ASN A 230 11.87 11.54 -18.05
C ASN A 230 12.77 10.34 -18.36
N SER A 231 13.28 9.66 -17.33
CA SER A 231 14.14 8.49 -17.46
C SER A 231 14.25 7.70 -16.16
N VAL A 232 14.86 6.53 -16.23
CA VAL A 232 15.20 5.67 -15.10
C VAL A 232 16.65 5.22 -15.18
N GLU A 233 17.19 4.86 -14.02
CA GLU A 233 18.42 4.10 -13.95
C GLU A 233 18.12 2.66 -14.39
N GLN A 234 18.52 2.34 -15.63
CA GLN A 234 18.35 1.00 -16.19
C GLN A 234 19.22 -0.02 -15.45
N ILE A 235 18.81 -1.28 -15.51
CA ILE A 235 19.48 -2.40 -14.82
C ILE A 235 20.76 -2.85 -15.56
N GLY A 236 21.15 -2.11 -16.60
CA GLY A 236 22.27 -2.40 -17.47
C GLY A 236 21.82 -2.22 -18.92
N ASP A 237 22.48 -2.96 -19.81
CA ASP A 237 22.11 -3.06 -21.21
C ASP A 237 20.90 -3.98 -21.44
N THR A 238 20.51 -4.14 -22.69
CA THR A 238 19.40 -5.00 -23.13
C THR A 238 19.52 -6.43 -22.64
N ASP A 239 20.74 -6.98 -22.56
CA ASP A 239 20.96 -8.35 -22.10
C ASP A 239 20.73 -8.47 -20.59
N ALA A 240 21.23 -7.52 -19.80
CA ALA A 240 20.98 -7.46 -18.36
C ALA A 240 19.48 -7.26 -18.05
N ILE A 241 18.78 -6.45 -18.85
CA ILE A 241 17.32 -6.26 -18.75
C ILE A 241 16.59 -7.58 -19.03
N ASN A 242 16.94 -8.27 -20.12
CA ASN A 242 16.33 -9.55 -20.47
C ASN A 242 16.58 -10.63 -19.40
N GLU A 243 17.79 -10.67 -18.82
CA GLU A 243 18.11 -11.57 -17.71
C GLU A 243 17.29 -11.24 -16.46
N ALA A 244 17.13 -9.95 -16.14
CA ALA A 244 16.30 -9.51 -15.02
C ALA A 244 14.83 -9.93 -15.20
N ILE A 245 14.27 -9.72 -16.39
CA ILE A 245 12.90 -10.14 -16.74
C ILE A 245 12.78 -11.67 -16.65
N GLY A 246 13.77 -12.42 -17.15
CA GLY A 246 13.81 -13.88 -17.06
C GLY A 246 13.84 -14.41 -15.61
N LYS A 247 14.35 -13.61 -14.68
CA LYS A 247 14.31 -13.88 -13.22
C LYS A 247 13.05 -13.35 -12.53
N GLY A 248 12.03 -12.92 -13.29
CA GLY A 248 10.76 -12.44 -12.76
C GLY A 248 10.80 -11.04 -12.15
N LYS A 249 11.80 -10.22 -12.52
CA LYS A 249 11.89 -8.83 -12.04
C LYS A 249 10.99 -7.91 -12.87
N PHE A 250 10.36 -6.95 -12.20
CA PHE A 250 9.61 -5.86 -12.81
C PHE A 250 10.54 -4.67 -13.00
N VAL A 251 10.65 -4.20 -14.24
CA VAL A 251 11.66 -3.21 -14.64
C VAL A 251 11.02 -2.10 -15.46
N LEU A 252 11.52 -0.89 -15.29
CA LEU A 252 11.32 0.22 -16.20
C LEU A 252 12.55 0.33 -17.09
N ILE A 253 12.32 0.70 -18.35
CA ILE A 253 13.36 0.89 -19.36
C ILE A 253 13.21 2.30 -19.96
N ASN A 254 14.31 2.89 -20.42
CA ASN A 254 14.23 4.11 -21.22
C ASN A 254 13.98 3.70 -22.66
N ASP A 255 13.04 4.37 -23.31
CA ASP A 255 12.77 4.18 -24.73
C ASP A 255 13.62 5.18 -25.51
N ASP A 256 14.63 4.68 -26.23
CA ASP A 256 15.57 5.50 -27.01
C ASP A 256 15.02 5.85 -28.40
N ASP A 257 13.83 5.34 -28.77
CA ASP A 257 13.18 5.55 -30.07
C ASP A 257 12.11 6.67 -30.07
N GLY A 258 12.15 7.58 -29.07
CA GLY A 258 11.24 8.73 -28.91
C GLY A 258 11.65 10.00 -29.64
#